data_AF-A0A2C9M3E1-F1
#
_entry.id   AF-A0A2C9M3E1-F1
#
_cell.length_a   1.000
_cell.length_b   1.000
_cell.length_c   1.000
_cell.angle_alpha   90.00
_cell.angle_beta   90.00
_cell.angle_gamma   90.00
#
_symmetry.space_group_name_H-M   'P 1'
#
loop_
_entity.id
_entity.type
_entity.pdbx_description
1 polymer ?
#
loop_
_entity_poly.entity_id
_entity_poly.type
_entity_poly.pdbx_seq_one_letter_code
_entity_poly.pdbx_strand_id
1 'polypeptide(L)'
;AILDSHRHAKIELEICPIFLIPDTNCFIDHFSSVQKILQSKKYTLVVPLVVINELDGLARGARDKQYDSPDHAHMVKTQSQAAIDFLESEFEKKNPNLKALTAKGSTLETIAFRSEEPNNA
;
A
#
# COMPACT_ATOMS: atom_id res chain seq x y z
N ALA A 1 34.40 29.82 28.86
CA ALA A 1 33.14 29.45 28.19
C ALA A 1 33.19 27.95 27.94
N ILE A 2 32.33 27.21 28.64
CA ILE A 2 32.27 25.75 28.62
C ILE A 2 31.23 25.35 27.57
N LEU A 3 31.66 24.51 26.61
CA LEU A 3 30.86 23.59 25.78
C LEU A 3 29.76 24.21 24.89
N ASP A 4 30.14 24.64 23.67
CA ASP A 4 29.26 24.61 22.48
C ASP A 4 29.73 23.52 21.49
N SER A 5 30.28 22.43 22.02
CA SER A 5 30.88 21.35 21.21
C SER A 5 29.87 20.31 20.70
N HIS A 6 28.56 20.58 20.81
CA HIS A 6 27.53 19.75 20.18
C HIS A 6 27.49 20.01 18.67
N ARG A 7 28.60 19.68 18.00
CA ARG A 7 28.62 19.38 16.58
C ARG A 7 27.52 18.35 16.34
N HIS A 8 26.49 18.74 15.60
CA HIS A 8 25.50 17.89 14.96
C HIS A 8 26.07 16.48 14.74
N ALA A 9 25.67 15.52 15.58
CA ALA A 9 26.06 14.14 15.38
C ALA A 9 25.54 13.72 14.01
N LYS A 10 26.45 13.34 13.09
CA LYS A 10 26.05 12.81 11.79
C LYS A 10 25.38 11.46 12.04
N ILE A 11 24.12 11.35 11.64
CA ILE A 11 23.37 10.10 11.66
C ILE A 11 23.62 9.44 10.30
N GLU A 12 24.09 8.19 10.34
CA GLU A 12 24.18 7.32 9.17
C GLU A 12 23.10 6.25 9.29
N LEU A 13 22.46 5.92 8.16
CA LEU A 13 21.41 4.91 8.09
C LEU A 13 21.94 3.70 7.33
N GLU A 14 22.02 2.55 8.00
CA GLU A 14 22.17 1.27 7.31
C GLU A 14 20.79 0.84 6.80
N ILE A 15 20.64 0.72 5.49
CA ILE A 15 19.37 0.37 4.86
C ILE A 15 19.36 -1.12 4.55
N CYS A 16 18.57 -1.85 5.34
CA CYS A 16 18.28 -3.28 5.16
C CYS A 16 16.79 -3.47 4.88
N PRO A 17 16.34 -3.43 3.60
CA PRO A 17 14.91 -3.46 3.29
C PRO A 17 14.27 -4.79 3.66
N ILE A 18 13.28 -4.75 4.54
CA ILE A 18 12.47 -5.90 4.95
C ILE A 18 11.00 -5.64 4.62
N PHE A 19 10.53 -4.42 4.90
CA PHE A 19 9.17 -3.98 4.64
C PHE A 19 9.14 -3.05 3.44
N LEU A 20 8.23 -3.32 2.51
CA LEU A 20 7.98 -2.49 1.33
C LEU A 20 6.55 -1.99 1.41
N ILE A 21 6.39 -0.66 1.33
CA ILE A 21 5.10 0.02 1.48
C ILE A 21 4.74 0.63 0.13
N PRO A 22 3.92 -0.06 -0.70
CA PRO A 22 3.48 0.48 -1.98
C PRO A 22 2.40 1.56 -1.78
N ASP A 23 2.40 2.56 -2.67
CA ASP A 23 1.29 3.49 -2.82
C ASP A 23 0.27 2.99 -3.86
N THR A 24 -0.78 3.76 -4.12
CA THR A 24 -1.81 3.43 -5.12
C THR A 24 -1.22 3.26 -6.52
N ASN A 25 -0.31 4.15 -6.93
CA ASN A 25 0.29 4.13 -8.27
C ASN A 25 1.19 2.91 -8.49
N CYS A 26 1.84 2.38 -7.44
CA CYS A 26 2.55 1.10 -7.53
C CYS A 26 1.65 -0.03 -8.06
N PHE A 27 0.37 -0.05 -7.68
CA PHE A 27 -0.58 -1.04 -8.18
C PHE A 27 -1.13 -0.69 -9.56
N ILE A 28 -1.27 0.60 -9.91
CA ILE A 28 -1.78 1.00 -11.23
C ILE A 28 -0.71 0.78 -12.31
N ASP A 29 0.49 1.32 -12.11
CA ASP A 29 1.53 1.43 -13.13
C ASP A 29 2.55 0.28 -13.06
N HIS A 30 2.67 -0.36 -11.90
CA HIS A 30 3.75 -1.33 -11.62
C HIS A 30 3.24 -2.66 -11.06
N PHE A 31 1.99 -3.02 -11.36
CA PHE A 31 1.33 -4.21 -10.79
C PHE A 31 2.15 -5.50 -10.92
N SER A 32 2.71 -5.76 -12.11
CA SER A 32 3.55 -6.94 -12.35
C SER A 32 4.79 -6.98 -11.44
N SER A 33 5.39 -5.83 -11.16
CA SER A 33 6.54 -5.72 -10.27
C SER A 33 6.14 -5.98 -8.82
N VAL A 34 4.99 -5.48 -8.37
CA VAL A 34 4.44 -5.75 -7.04
C VAL A 34 4.19 -7.25 -6.84
N GLN A 35 3.59 -7.91 -7.83
CA GLN A 35 3.38 -9.36 -7.80
C GLN A 35 4.69 -10.13 -7.68
N LYS A 36 5.71 -9.78 -8.49
CA LYS A 36 7.05 -10.42 -8.43
C LYS A 36 7.74 -10.21 -7.09
N ILE A 37 7.62 -9.01 -6.51
CA ILE A 37 8.16 -8.71 -5.17
C ILE A 37 7.53 -9.64 -4.14
N LEU A 38 6.20 -9.77 -4.12
CA LEU A 38 5.52 -10.64 -3.17
C LEU A 38 5.89 -12.12 -3.39
N GLN A 39 5.91 -12.58 -4.64
CA GLN A 39 6.29 -13.95 -5.01
C GLN A 39 7.73 -14.31 -4.62
N SER A 40 8.64 -13.32 -4.57
CA SER A 40 10.04 -13.55 -4.21
C SER A 40 10.22 -14.01 -2.76
N LYS A 41 9.24 -13.70 -1.88
CA LYS A 41 9.28 -13.96 -0.43
C LYS A 41 10.48 -13.35 0.31
N LYS A 42 11.24 -12.46 -0.34
CA LYS A 42 12.38 -11.75 0.26
C LYS A 42 11.97 -10.57 1.14
N TYR A 43 10.78 -10.04 0.90
CA TYR A 43 10.25 -8.85 1.55
C TYR A 43 8.85 -9.13 2.11
N THR A 44 8.42 -8.29 3.03
CA THR A 44 7.03 -8.20 3.46
C THR A 44 6.40 -6.97 2.83
N LEU A 45 5.41 -7.17 1.97
CA LEU A 45 4.62 -6.09 1.41
C LEU A 45 3.59 -5.64 2.45
N VAL A 46 3.67 -4.38 2.86
CA VAL A 46 2.77 -3.78 3.85
C VAL A 46 1.94 -2.72 3.14
N VAL A 47 0.68 -3.04 2.82
CA VAL A 47 -0.20 -2.15 2.07
C VAL A 47 -0.98 -1.27 3.05
N PRO A 48 -0.83 0.07 3.00
CA PRO A 48 -1.67 0.94 3.82
C PRO A 48 -3.15 0.75 3.49
N LEU A 49 -4.03 0.70 4.49
CA LEU A 49 -5.47 0.50 4.28
C LEU A 49 -6.08 1.61 3.42
N VAL A 50 -5.56 2.84 3.52
CA VAL A 50 -5.96 3.96 2.65
C VAL A 50 -5.70 3.66 1.17
N VAL A 51 -4.59 2.98 0.84
CA VAL A 51 -4.27 2.58 -0.54
C VAL A 51 -5.27 1.54 -1.03
N ILE A 52 -5.64 0.57 -0.18
CA ILE A 52 -6.66 -0.43 -0.51
C ILE A 52 -8.01 0.25 -0.77
N ASN A 53 -8.40 1.20 0.08
CA ASN A 53 -9.64 1.96 -0.07
C ASN A 53 -9.65 2.83 -1.35
N GLU A 54 -8.51 3.42 -1.69
CA GLU A 54 -8.37 4.19 -2.95
C GLU A 54 -8.52 3.29 -4.18
N LEU A 55 -7.92 2.09 -4.16
CA LEU A 55 -8.05 1.10 -5.23
C LEU A 55 -9.50 0.64 -5.39
N ASP A 56 -10.21 0.35 -4.29
CA ASP A 56 -11.64 0.02 -4.34
C ASP A 56 -12.48 1.15 -4.95
N GLY A 57 -12.19 2.40 -4.55
CA GLY A 57 -12.87 3.58 -5.10
C GLY A 57 -12.61 3.73 -6.60
N LEU A 58 -11.37 3.52 -7.04
CA LEU A 58 -11.00 3.55 -8.46
C LEU A 58 -11.64 2.43 -9.26
N ALA A 59 -11.67 1.20 -8.73
CA ALA A 59 -12.33 0.05 -9.37
C ALA A 59 -13.84 0.29 -9.57
N ARG A 60 -14.48 1.04 -8.66
CA ARG A 60 -15.89 1.45 -8.75
C ARG A 60 -16.14 2.66 -9.65
N GLY A 61 -15.10 3.30 -10.17
CA GLY A 61 -15.20 4.47 -11.05
C GLY A 61 -15.41 5.80 -10.32
N ALA A 62 -15.00 5.92 -9.05
CA ALA A 62 -15.19 7.15 -8.25
C ALA A 62 -14.57 8.41 -8.87
N ARG A 63 -13.58 8.25 -9.76
CA ARG A 63 -12.84 9.34 -10.42
C ARG A 63 -13.06 9.43 -11.92
N ASP A 64 -14.03 8.69 -12.49
CA ASP A 64 -14.23 8.63 -13.96
C ASP A 64 -14.41 10.02 -14.61
N LYS A 65 -14.99 10.99 -13.90
CA LYS A 65 -15.21 12.37 -14.37
C LYS A 65 -14.00 13.31 -14.24
N GLN A 66 -12.93 12.87 -13.58
CA GLN A 66 -11.73 13.68 -13.33
C GLN A 66 -10.62 13.41 -14.34
N TYR A 67 -10.79 12.40 -15.20
CA TYR A 67 -9.80 12.06 -16.21
C TYR A 67 -10.07 12.77 -17.52
N ASP A 68 -9.02 13.36 -18.10
CA ASP A 68 -9.07 14.01 -19.41
C ASP A 68 -9.24 13.01 -20.56
N SER A 69 -8.89 11.74 -20.34
CA SER A 69 -8.96 10.66 -21.32
C SER A 69 -9.82 9.48 -20.82
N PRO A 70 -10.86 9.08 -21.57
CA PRO A 70 -11.65 7.88 -21.27
C PRO A 70 -10.82 6.58 -21.23
N ASP A 71 -9.82 6.47 -22.11
CA ASP A 71 -8.95 5.29 -22.17
C ASP A 71 -8.11 5.17 -20.90
N HIS A 72 -7.62 6.31 -20.39
CA HIS A 72 -6.88 6.34 -19.14
C HIS A 72 -7.78 5.99 -17.94
N ALA A 73 -9.00 6.54 -17.89
CA ALA A 73 -9.98 6.18 -16.86
C ALA A 73 -10.27 4.66 -16.85
N HIS A 74 -10.48 4.08 -18.03
CA HIS A 74 -10.71 2.65 -18.18
C HIS A 74 -9.50 1.83 -17.73
N MET A 75 -8.28 2.20 -18.16
CA MET A 75 -7.04 1.55 -17.74
C MET A 75 -6.88 1.55 -16.21
N VAL A 76 -7.05 2.71 -15.56
CA VAL A 76 -6.93 2.82 -14.10
C VAL A 76 -7.96 1.93 -13.40
N LYS A 77 -9.21 1.94 -13.87
CA LYS A 77 -10.28 1.11 -13.31
C LYS A 77 -9.96 -0.38 -13.43
N THR A 78 -9.53 -0.84 -14.61
CA THR A 78 -9.15 -2.24 -14.85
C THR A 78 -7.99 -2.67 -13.95
N GLN A 79 -6.95 -1.84 -13.86
CA GLN A 79 -5.78 -2.12 -13.02
C GLN A 79 -6.13 -2.14 -11.53
N SER A 80 -6.99 -1.22 -11.09
CA SER A 80 -7.46 -1.18 -9.71
C SER A 80 -8.25 -2.44 -9.36
N GLN A 81 -9.14 -2.89 -10.24
CA GLN A 81 -9.90 -4.13 -10.03
C GLN A 81 -8.96 -5.34 -9.93
N ALA A 82 -8.01 -5.47 -10.85
CA ALA A 82 -7.03 -6.56 -10.83
C ALA A 82 -6.17 -6.55 -9.55
N ALA A 83 -5.80 -5.37 -9.06
CA ALA A 83 -5.06 -5.22 -7.81
C ALA A 83 -5.88 -5.65 -6.60
N ILE A 84 -7.17 -5.28 -6.53
CA ILE A 84 -8.07 -5.71 -5.46
C ILE A 84 -8.24 -7.22 -5.46
N ASP A 85 -8.56 -7.82 -6.60
CA ASP A 85 -8.76 -9.27 -6.73
C ASP A 85 -7.49 -10.04 -6.28
N PHE A 86 -6.32 -9.53 -6.65
CA PHE A 86 -5.04 -10.09 -6.23
C PHE A 86 -4.84 -9.99 -4.71
N LEU A 87 -5.03 -8.80 -4.12
CA LEU A 87 -4.88 -8.60 -2.69
C LEU A 87 -5.83 -9.50 -1.90
N GLU A 88 -7.11 -9.56 -2.28
CA GLU A 88 -8.10 -10.44 -1.67
C GLU A 88 -7.64 -11.90 -1.70
N SER A 89 -7.21 -12.39 -2.86
CA SER A 89 -6.74 -13.77 -3.02
C SER A 89 -5.53 -14.10 -2.13
N GLU A 90 -4.63 -13.14 -1.91
CA GLU A 90 -3.43 -13.35 -1.10
C GLU A 90 -3.71 -13.27 0.40
N PHE A 91 -4.64 -12.40 0.83
CA PHE A 91 -5.13 -12.38 2.21
C PHE A 91 -5.93 -13.63 2.55
N GLU A 92 -6.77 -14.14 1.63
CA GLU A 92 -7.48 -15.42 1.80
C GLU A 92 -6.53 -16.60 2.00
N LYS A 93 -5.40 -16.62 1.27
CA LYS A 93 -4.33 -17.61 1.42
C LYS A 93 -3.51 -17.42 2.70
N LYS A 94 -3.75 -16.36 3.47
CA LYS A 94 -2.98 -15.98 4.66
C LYS A 94 -1.48 -15.87 4.34
N ASN A 95 -1.13 -15.20 3.24
CA ASN A 95 0.26 -15.05 2.81
C ASN A 95 1.07 -14.28 3.88
N PRO A 96 2.09 -14.89 4.51
CA PRO A 96 2.85 -14.25 5.60
C PRO A 96 3.69 -13.05 5.14
N ASN A 97 3.94 -12.93 3.83
CA ASN A 97 4.67 -11.81 3.22
C ASN A 97 3.76 -10.65 2.80
N LEU A 98 2.46 -10.70 3.10
CA LEU A 98 1.50 -9.62 2.84
C LEU A 98 0.81 -9.19 4.14
N LYS A 99 0.73 -7.88 4.37
CA LYS A 99 0.04 -7.28 5.52
C LYS A 99 -0.71 -6.04 5.07
N ALA A 100 -1.83 -5.72 5.73
CA ALA A 100 -2.43 -4.39 5.63
C ALA A 100 -2.15 -3.58 6.91
N LEU A 101 -2.04 -2.26 6.79
CA LEU A 101 -1.76 -1.37 7.92
C LEU A 101 -2.81 -0.25 8.00
N THR A 102 -3.48 -0.11 9.15
CA THR A 102 -4.42 0.99 9.40
C THR A 102 -3.68 2.31 9.66
N ALA A 103 -4.39 3.44 9.58
CA ALA A 103 -3.84 4.76 9.92
C ALA A 103 -3.33 4.85 11.38
N LYS A 104 -3.85 4.00 12.28
CA LYS A 104 -3.42 3.88 13.68
C LYS A 104 -2.20 2.96 13.87
N GLY A 105 -1.70 2.34 12.80
CA GLY A 105 -0.55 1.43 12.84
C GLY A 105 -0.89 -0.01 13.23
N SER A 106 -2.17 -0.37 13.30
CA SER A 106 -2.57 -1.77 13.54
C SER A 106 -2.44 -2.58 12.26
N THR A 107 -1.88 -3.79 12.37
CA THR A 107 -1.81 -4.73 11.25
C THR A 107 -3.11 -5.49 11.10
N LEU A 108 -3.58 -5.68 9.86
CA LEU A 108 -4.71 -6.54 9.55
C LEU A 108 -4.23 -7.80 8.80
N GLU A 109 -4.75 -8.95 9.22
CA GLU A 109 -4.54 -10.25 8.56
C GLU A 109 -5.61 -10.54 7.49
N THR A 110 -6.64 -9.70 7.40
CA THR A 110 -7.71 -9.78 6.42
C THR A 110 -8.16 -8.38 6.03
N ILE A 111 -8.69 -8.27 4.81
CA ILE A 111 -9.27 -7.04 4.26
C ILE A 111 -10.74 -7.22 3.88
N ALA A 112 -11.41 -8.24 4.41
CA ALA A 112 -12.84 -8.46 4.15
C ALA A 112 -13.74 -7.32 4.69
N PHE A 113 -13.27 -6.62 5.73
CA PHE A 113 -13.91 -5.43 6.28
C PHE A 113 -12.89 -4.29 6.28
N ARG A 114 -13.10 -3.28 5.43
CA ARG A 114 -12.10 -2.23 5.12
C ARG A 114 -12.41 -0.88 5.76
N SER A 115 -13.42 -0.82 6.62
CA SER A 115 -13.83 0.38 7.35
C SER A 115 -12.94 0.60 8.56
N GLU A 116 -12.27 1.75 8.64
CA GLU A 116 -11.71 2.21 9.91
C GLU A 116 -12.85 2.79 10.75
N GLU A 117 -13.30 2.07 11.78
CA GLU A 117 -14.24 2.67 12.73
C GLU A 117 -13.55 3.83 13.46
N PRO A 118 -14.16 5.04 13.47
CA PRO A 118 -13.71 6.08 14.38
C PRO A 118 -14.03 5.59 15.80
N ASN A 119 -13.00 5.17 16.54
CA ASN A 119 -13.11 5.03 17.99
C ASN A 119 -13.51 6.41 18.54
N ASN A 120 -14.80 6.62 18.75
CA ASN A 120 -15.30 7.62 19.68
C ASN A 120 -15.03 7.05 21.08
N ALA A 121 -13.82 7.29 21.58
CA ALA A 121 -13.47 7.11 22.98
C ALA A 121 -13.57 8.46 23.70
#